data_AF-A0A653RXV8-F1
#
_entry.id   AF-A0A653RXV8-F1
#
_cell.length_a   1.000
_cell.length_b   1.000
_cell.length_c   1.000
_cell.angle_alpha   90.00
_cell.angle_beta   90.00
_cell.angle_gamma   90.00
#
_symmetry.space_group_name_H-M   'P 1'
#
loop_
_entity.id
_entity.type
_entity.pdbx_description
1 polymer ?
#
loop_
_entity_poly.entity_id
_entity_poly.type
_entity_poly.pdbx_seq_one_letter_code
_entity_poly.pdbx_strand_id
1 'polypeptide(L)'
;MKKPLLVLFLFGTVSIFAQSTKSKIIKVAVPSYAKKPVPKNDITYMGAFANRTNAVLPFTEEEYKNALQFQDFTRFSSDTGTPDFLFALSGLTVKDLDLTIARSKANETYTVSIVPKKSADINVLTMYNGESVHYNSIPILPTADSQGKVIPEVITFKFDEEEKYLVTNDNDQAKGTPYLVQEYLKESLGDNFLTKKLVPILYNDYDIRANAEFEKFYYIKDKKTEGLEDETKAKVMAFKEMSAAFTNIDQLRAGKEQLQSFRTYWEDKLANYDLSSKSGKKVGWGLLINLYNVALMQEDFEGASKYMKMALETEEKKWVTKGKRNAYNKHYEAYTLNYDENSGERIYSEGYTPDPILATIASNKAAEANNITKAPGYVVKNGGEKMEGKISMRFSPKEQEEGNIVDISGDTTAKRVTVTYVNEKGKIKNASLKCKEVQEIVIEERVFEPVNPKKGLLKVGDAGLTGFNLNNNIFMERVYLGEGIKLFKDLTDLDTYYFGIEGQKKAETANAEYFASCPTLAKRIEDGEFASTLEDQIKIAKAYSEECK
;
A
#
# COMPACT_ATOMS: atom_id res chain seq x y z
N MET A 1 6.75 16.55 -66.28
CA MET A 1 7.54 15.52 -65.58
C MET A 1 7.60 15.89 -64.11
N LYS A 2 6.83 15.18 -63.28
CA LYS A 2 7.26 14.17 -62.28
C LYS A 2 7.61 14.77 -60.90
N LYS A 3 6.65 14.61 -59.97
CA LYS A 3 6.86 14.40 -58.50
C LYS A 3 7.84 13.21 -58.28
N PRO A 4 8.56 13.10 -57.14
CA PRO A 4 8.00 12.82 -55.79
C PRO A 4 8.68 13.62 -54.66
N LEU A 5 8.01 14.22 -53.66
CA LEU A 5 7.19 13.65 -52.57
C LEU A 5 7.74 12.34 -51.98
N LEU A 6 8.71 12.47 -51.07
CA LEU A 6 9.10 11.42 -50.12
C LEU A 6 8.81 11.92 -48.70
N VAL A 7 7.53 11.87 -48.33
CA VAL A 7 7.12 11.88 -46.92
C VAL A 7 7.23 10.43 -46.47
N LEU A 8 8.33 10.09 -45.81
CA LEU A 8 8.54 8.78 -45.22
C LEU A 8 8.32 8.88 -43.71
N PHE A 9 7.19 8.31 -43.32
CA PHE A 9 6.87 7.75 -42.01
C PHE A 9 8.05 7.61 -41.02
N LEU A 10 7.91 8.27 -39.88
CA LEU A 10 8.35 7.70 -38.61
C LEU A 10 7.32 7.99 -37.53
N PHE A 11 6.63 6.90 -37.17
CA PHE A 11 5.63 6.76 -36.13
C PHE A 11 6.16 7.27 -34.79
N GLY A 12 5.67 8.42 -34.36
CA GLY A 12 5.64 8.87 -32.98
C GLY A 12 4.20 8.81 -32.48
N THR A 13 3.91 7.80 -31.69
CA THR A 13 2.61 7.37 -31.18
C THR A 13 1.96 8.37 -30.23
N VAL A 14 1.43 9.50 -30.72
CA VAL A 14 0.39 10.26 -30.00
C VAL A 14 -0.50 10.95 -31.04
N SER A 15 -1.38 10.19 -31.66
CA SER A 15 -2.58 10.73 -32.27
C SER A 15 -3.69 9.76 -31.94
N ILE A 16 -4.10 9.83 -30.67
CA ILE A 16 -5.41 9.37 -30.23
C ILE A 16 -6.38 9.99 -31.23
N PHE A 17 -6.90 9.18 -32.16
CA PHE A 17 -8.14 9.49 -32.83
C PHE A 17 -9.19 9.52 -31.72
N ALA A 18 -9.24 10.65 -31.00
CA ALA A 18 -10.37 11.10 -30.26
C ALA A 18 -11.43 11.40 -31.32
N GLN A 19 -12.06 10.33 -31.82
CA GLN A 19 -13.43 10.46 -32.27
C GLN A 19 -14.18 11.05 -31.08
N SER A 20 -14.47 12.34 -31.20
CA SER A 20 -15.45 13.08 -30.44
C SER A 20 -16.65 12.19 -30.11
N THR A 21 -16.61 11.54 -28.95
CA THR A 21 -17.76 10.88 -28.37
C THR A 21 -18.29 11.81 -27.30
N LYS A 22 -19.17 12.74 -27.70
CA LYS A 22 -20.24 13.22 -26.82
C LYS A 22 -21.18 12.03 -26.53
N SER A 23 -20.67 10.97 -25.88
CA SER A 23 -21.54 9.97 -25.28
C SER A 23 -22.14 10.61 -24.05
N LYS A 24 -23.36 11.12 -24.19
CA LYS A 24 -24.18 11.56 -23.06
C LYS A 24 -24.45 10.29 -22.23
N ILE A 25 -23.90 10.23 -21.03
CA ILE A 25 -23.98 9.09 -20.09
C ILE A 25 -24.57 9.58 -18.77
N ILE A 26 -25.26 8.70 -18.06
CA ILE A 26 -25.57 8.90 -16.64
C ILE A 26 -24.74 7.94 -15.82
N LYS A 27 -24.14 8.46 -14.76
CA LYS A 27 -23.59 7.63 -13.69
C LYS A 27 -24.72 7.28 -12.73
N VAL A 28 -24.96 5.99 -12.55
CA VAL A 28 -25.94 5.44 -11.62
C VAL A 28 -25.19 4.63 -10.58
N ALA A 29 -25.58 4.75 -9.32
CA ALA A 29 -25.04 3.92 -8.25
C ALA A 29 -25.57 2.50 -8.42
N VAL A 30 -24.65 1.53 -8.52
CA VAL A 30 -24.94 0.10 -8.51
C VAL A 30 -24.36 -0.43 -7.19
N PRO A 31 -25.13 -1.24 -6.44
CA PRO A 31 -24.66 -1.86 -5.21
C PRO A 31 -23.42 -2.71 -5.51
N SER A 32 -22.50 -2.76 -4.54
CA SER A 32 -21.40 -3.71 -4.51
C SER A 32 -21.27 -4.28 -3.10
N TYR A 33 -20.62 -5.44 -3.03
CA TYR A 33 -20.50 -6.23 -1.81
C TYR A 33 -19.21 -5.90 -1.08
N ALA A 34 -19.18 -6.12 0.24
CA ALA A 34 -17.98 -5.99 1.03
C ALA A 34 -16.86 -6.85 0.44
N LYS A 35 -15.62 -6.36 0.42
CA LYS A 35 -14.49 -7.15 -0.08
C LYS A 35 -14.07 -8.26 0.88
N LYS A 36 -14.54 -8.24 2.13
CA LYS A 36 -14.21 -9.22 3.16
C LYS A 36 -15.48 -9.68 3.86
N PRO A 37 -15.65 -10.99 4.08
CA PRO A 37 -16.74 -11.50 4.89
C PRO A 37 -16.48 -11.10 6.34
N VAL A 38 -17.55 -10.81 7.08
CA VAL A 38 -17.46 -10.43 8.49
C VAL A 38 -17.59 -11.67 9.39
N PRO A 39 -16.95 -11.70 10.58
CA PRO A 39 -17.20 -12.73 11.58
C PRO A 39 -18.63 -12.71 12.10
N LYS A 40 -19.13 -13.87 12.53
CA LYS A 40 -20.55 -14.04 12.91
C LYS A 40 -20.92 -13.42 14.26
N ASN A 41 -20.03 -13.47 15.25
CA ASN A 41 -20.37 -13.30 16.67
C ASN A 41 -19.81 -12.02 17.32
N ASP A 42 -18.93 -11.28 16.63
CA ASP A 42 -18.20 -10.14 17.18
C ASP A 42 -18.38 -8.93 16.24
N ILE A 43 -19.07 -7.91 16.70
CA ILE A 43 -19.67 -6.86 15.85
C ILE A 43 -19.57 -5.46 16.45
N THR A 44 -18.77 -5.26 17.50
CA THR A 44 -18.51 -3.91 18.00
C THR A 44 -17.34 -3.25 17.27
N TYR A 45 -17.46 -1.97 16.96
CA TYR A 45 -16.37 -1.23 16.31
C TYR A 45 -16.03 0.08 17.01
N MET A 46 -14.78 0.49 16.86
CA MET A 46 -14.30 1.82 17.24
C MET A 46 -13.32 2.35 16.20
N GLY A 47 -13.41 3.65 15.91
CA GLY A 47 -12.32 4.39 15.26
C GLY A 47 -11.44 5.03 16.31
N ALA A 48 -10.12 5.03 16.11
CA ALA A 48 -9.19 5.76 16.97
C ALA A 48 -8.02 6.30 16.16
N PHE A 49 -7.27 7.25 16.72
CA PHE A 49 -6.00 7.65 16.14
C PHE A 49 -4.87 6.74 16.65
N ALA A 50 -4.03 6.29 15.73
CA ALA A 50 -2.81 5.58 16.07
C ALA A 50 -1.80 6.59 16.66
N ASN A 51 -1.25 6.27 17.83
CA ASN A 51 -0.38 7.19 18.56
C ASN A 51 1.03 7.20 17.93
N ARG A 52 1.22 8.02 16.89
CA ARG A 52 2.51 8.22 16.22
C ARG A 52 2.99 9.65 16.45
N THR A 53 4.19 9.80 16.99
CA THR A 53 4.79 11.10 17.33
C THR A 53 4.74 12.05 16.12
N ASN A 54 4.17 13.24 16.32
CA ASN A 54 4.05 14.31 15.32
C ASN A 54 3.25 13.97 14.05
N ALA A 55 2.54 12.83 14.00
CA ALA A 55 1.62 12.54 12.92
C ALA A 55 0.30 13.29 13.13
N VAL A 56 -0.24 13.88 12.07
CA VAL A 56 -1.46 14.71 12.15
C VAL A 56 -2.44 14.38 11.04
N LEU A 57 -3.72 14.61 11.35
CA LEU A 57 -4.85 14.46 10.45
C LEU A 57 -5.60 15.79 10.32
N PRO A 58 -6.32 16.03 9.22
CA PRO A 58 -7.04 17.30 9.02
C PRO A 58 -8.33 17.41 9.85
N PHE A 59 -8.65 16.40 10.67
CA PHE A 59 -9.82 16.31 11.54
C PHE A 59 -9.42 15.72 12.89
N THR A 60 -10.30 15.88 13.87
CA THR A 60 -10.16 15.36 15.24
C THR A 60 -10.56 13.89 15.32
N GLU A 61 -10.09 13.22 16.38
CA GLU A 61 -10.47 11.82 16.64
C GLU A 61 -11.96 11.68 16.93
N GLU A 62 -12.58 12.67 17.56
CA GLU A 62 -14.02 12.71 17.83
C GLU A 62 -14.83 12.81 16.53
N GLU A 63 -14.44 13.68 15.60
CA GLU A 63 -15.05 13.75 14.26
C GLU A 63 -14.94 12.41 13.54
N TYR A 64 -13.77 11.75 13.59
CA TYR A 64 -13.58 10.42 13.00
C TYR A 64 -14.50 9.37 13.63
N LYS A 65 -14.54 9.29 14.97
CA LYS A 65 -15.41 8.38 15.71
C LYS A 65 -16.89 8.58 15.38
N ASN A 66 -17.31 9.83 15.19
CA ASN A 66 -18.71 10.17 14.89
C ASN A 66 -19.07 9.98 13.41
N ALA A 67 -18.09 10.07 12.50
CA ALA A 67 -18.29 9.83 11.08
C ALA A 67 -18.42 8.34 10.72
N LEU A 68 -17.82 7.45 11.53
CA LEU A 68 -17.99 6.00 11.37
C LEU A 68 -19.40 5.57 11.81
N GLN A 69 -20.10 4.91 10.89
CA GLN A 69 -21.47 4.45 11.03
C GLN A 69 -21.63 3.17 10.21
N PHE A 70 -21.09 2.06 10.70
CA PHE A 70 -21.26 0.78 10.03
C PHE A 70 -22.67 0.21 10.25
N GLN A 71 -23.26 -0.41 9.23
CA GLN A 71 -24.63 -0.97 9.32
C GLN A 71 -24.64 -2.34 10.04
N ASP A 72 -23.63 -3.18 9.79
CA ASP A 72 -23.53 -4.52 10.37
C ASP A 72 -22.99 -4.55 11.80
N PHE A 73 -22.48 -3.42 12.28
CA PHE A 73 -21.70 -3.37 13.50
C PHE A 73 -22.31 -2.37 14.47
N THR A 74 -22.23 -2.67 15.75
CA THR A 74 -22.62 -1.77 16.82
C THR A 74 -21.43 -0.90 17.22
N ARG A 75 -21.63 0.41 17.41
CA ARG A 75 -20.53 1.26 17.91
C ARG A 75 -20.17 0.84 19.33
N PHE A 76 -18.89 0.59 19.56
CA PHE A 76 -18.35 0.34 20.89
C PHE A 76 -18.35 1.65 21.69
N SER A 77 -18.86 1.60 22.92
CA SER A 77 -19.09 2.79 23.77
C SER A 77 -18.59 2.64 25.20
N SER A 78 -17.93 1.53 25.55
CA SER A 78 -17.38 1.31 26.89
C SER A 78 -15.99 1.92 27.03
N ASP A 79 -15.72 2.55 28.17
CA ASP A 79 -14.39 3.10 28.51
C ASP A 79 -13.44 2.04 29.10
N THR A 80 -13.92 0.82 29.35
CA THR A 80 -13.19 -0.23 30.11
C THR A 80 -13.05 -1.56 29.38
N GLY A 81 -13.57 -1.67 28.15
CA GLY A 81 -13.42 -2.88 27.32
C GLY A 81 -12.67 -2.61 26.01
N THR A 82 -12.50 -3.66 25.21
CA THR A 82 -11.91 -3.58 23.87
C THR A 82 -13.00 -3.79 22.83
N PRO A 83 -13.03 -2.98 21.75
CA PRO A 83 -13.92 -3.27 20.63
C PRO A 83 -13.45 -4.55 19.93
N ASP A 84 -14.38 -5.25 19.30
CA ASP A 84 -14.04 -6.38 18.44
C ASP A 84 -13.23 -5.89 17.25
N PHE A 85 -13.62 -4.75 16.67
CA PHE A 85 -12.91 -4.07 15.60
C PHE A 85 -12.37 -2.71 16.02
N LEU A 86 -11.07 -2.51 15.86
CA LEU A 86 -10.44 -1.19 15.96
C LEU A 86 -9.91 -0.74 14.59
N PHE A 87 -10.40 0.39 14.10
CA PHE A 87 -9.90 1.06 12.90
C PHE A 87 -8.97 2.22 13.30
N ALA A 88 -7.71 1.90 13.55
CA ALA A 88 -6.71 2.84 14.02
C ALA A 88 -6.08 3.62 12.85
N LEU A 89 -6.17 4.96 12.91
CA LEU A 89 -5.77 5.84 11.82
C LEU A 89 -4.48 6.60 12.16
N SER A 90 -3.48 6.54 11.29
CA SER A 90 -2.27 7.37 11.36
C SER A 90 -2.28 8.39 10.23
N GLY A 91 -2.06 9.65 10.60
CA GLY A 91 -1.86 10.74 9.65
C GLY A 91 -0.42 10.87 9.15
N LEU A 92 -0.14 12.02 8.55
CA LEU A 92 1.15 12.36 7.97
C LEU A 92 2.03 13.14 8.95
N THR A 93 3.33 13.06 8.74
CA THR A 93 4.34 13.88 9.39
C THR A 93 4.99 14.81 8.36
N VAL A 94 5.81 15.74 8.85
CA VAL A 94 6.61 16.64 7.99
C VAL A 94 7.55 15.86 7.06
N LYS A 95 7.97 14.64 7.45
CA LYS A 95 8.87 13.81 6.63
C LYS A 95 8.20 13.27 5.37
N ASP A 96 6.88 13.21 5.36
CA ASP A 96 6.09 12.71 4.24
C ASP A 96 5.91 13.77 3.14
N LEU A 97 6.41 14.99 3.36
CA LEU A 97 6.27 16.13 2.46
C LEU A 97 7.63 16.66 2.01
N ASP A 98 7.69 17.13 0.77
CA ASP A 98 8.77 17.95 0.26
C ASP A 98 8.40 19.43 0.43
N LEU A 99 9.22 20.15 1.20
CA LEU A 99 8.98 21.55 1.57
C LEU A 99 10.02 22.46 0.95
N THR A 100 9.57 23.51 0.27
CA THR A 100 10.41 24.64 -0.15
C THR A 100 9.94 25.90 0.57
N ILE A 101 10.79 26.48 1.41
CA ILE A 101 10.47 27.63 2.24
C ILE A 101 11.14 28.88 1.68
N ALA A 102 10.35 29.91 1.40
CA ALA A 102 10.81 31.22 0.97
C ALA A 102 10.44 32.28 2.01
N ARG A 103 11.32 33.25 2.22
CA ARG A 103 11.11 34.38 3.14
C ARG A 103 11.13 35.69 2.36
N SER A 104 10.07 36.49 2.48
CA SER A 104 9.99 37.85 1.94
C SER A 104 10.14 38.87 3.06
N LYS A 105 11.29 39.56 3.12
CA LYS A 105 11.50 40.66 4.08
C LYS A 105 10.66 41.89 3.75
N ALA A 106 10.39 42.16 2.47
CA ALA A 106 9.62 43.32 2.03
C ALA A 106 8.14 43.23 2.44
N ASN A 107 7.60 42.00 2.47
CA ASN A 107 6.20 41.75 2.80
C ASN A 107 6.02 41.07 4.16
N GLU A 108 7.09 40.94 4.95
CA GLU A 108 7.12 40.28 6.27
C GLU A 108 6.37 38.93 6.31
N THR A 109 6.60 38.10 5.29
CA THR A 109 5.86 36.85 5.08
C THR A 109 6.78 35.69 4.74
N TYR A 110 6.35 34.50 5.15
CA TYR A 110 6.88 33.22 4.70
C TYR A 110 5.93 32.61 3.68
N THR A 111 6.50 31.93 2.69
CA THR A 111 5.77 31.13 1.73
C THR A 111 6.36 29.73 1.71
N VAL A 112 5.53 28.73 1.95
CA VAL A 112 5.94 27.32 1.95
C VAL A 112 5.23 26.62 0.80
N SER A 113 6.02 26.14 -0.18
CA SER A 113 5.53 25.27 -1.24
C SER A 113 5.67 23.81 -0.81
N ILE A 114 4.58 23.07 -0.91
CA ILE A 114 4.44 21.72 -0.35
C ILE A 114 4.07 20.75 -1.46
N VAL A 115 4.80 19.65 -1.57
CA VAL A 115 4.48 18.52 -2.45
C VAL A 115 4.47 17.24 -1.60
N PRO A 116 3.42 16.41 -1.64
CA PRO A 116 3.43 15.13 -0.95
C PRO A 116 4.41 14.18 -1.65
N LYS A 117 5.19 13.44 -0.87
CA LYS A 117 6.05 12.38 -1.40
C LYS A 117 5.21 11.22 -1.92
N LYS A 118 5.83 10.35 -2.74
CA LYS A 118 5.17 9.14 -3.26
C LYS A 118 4.68 8.20 -2.15
N SER A 119 5.31 8.23 -0.97
CA SER A 119 4.96 7.43 0.21
C SER A 119 4.04 8.16 1.20
N ALA A 120 3.54 9.35 0.85
CA ALA A 120 2.71 10.15 1.74
C ALA A 120 1.31 9.55 1.82
N ASP A 121 1.07 8.78 2.86
CA ASP A 121 -0.15 7.98 3.00
C ASP A 121 -0.82 8.21 4.35
N ILE A 122 -2.16 8.30 4.34
CA ILE A 122 -2.96 8.11 5.55
C ILE A 122 -3.15 6.60 5.73
N ASN A 123 -2.74 6.08 6.88
CA ASN A 123 -2.69 4.64 7.12
C ASN A 123 -3.79 4.20 8.08
N VAL A 124 -4.47 3.11 7.73
CA VAL A 124 -5.49 2.48 8.57
C VAL A 124 -4.99 1.09 8.96
N LEU A 125 -4.77 0.89 10.26
CA LEU A 125 -4.58 -0.43 10.85
C LEU A 125 -5.92 -0.94 11.36
N THR A 126 -6.36 -2.08 10.84
CA THR A 126 -7.53 -2.79 11.37
C THR A 126 -7.06 -3.85 12.35
N MET A 127 -7.59 -3.80 13.57
CA MET A 127 -7.42 -4.85 14.57
C MET A 127 -8.73 -5.59 14.78
N TYR A 128 -8.65 -6.92 14.90
CA TYR A 128 -9.77 -7.80 15.23
C TYR A 128 -9.43 -8.55 16.51
N ASN A 129 -10.28 -8.47 17.54
CA ASN A 129 -10.07 -9.08 18.86
C ASN A 129 -8.69 -8.78 19.47
N GLY A 130 -8.20 -7.55 19.29
CA GLY A 130 -6.91 -7.08 19.79
C GLY A 130 -5.70 -7.43 18.92
N GLU A 131 -5.87 -8.21 17.85
CA GLU A 131 -4.79 -8.59 16.93
C GLU A 131 -4.81 -7.76 15.66
N SER A 132 -3.64 -7.37 15.15
CA SER A 132 -3.52 -6.64 13.89
C SER A 132 -3.78 -7.58 12.71
N VAL A 133 -4.83 -7.30 11.92
CA VAL A 133 -5.26 -8.21 10.84
C VAL A 133 -5.13 -7.62 9.45
N HIS A 134 -5.37 -6.32 9.26
CA HIS A 134 -5.25 -5.68 7.95
C HIS A 134 -4.61 -4.30 8.02
N TYR A 135 -3.92 -3.92 6.95
CA TYR A 135 -3.31 -2.61 6.80
C TYR A 135 -3.69 -2.00 5.45
N ASN A 136 -4.37 -0.86 5.49
CA ASN A 136 -4.75 -0.10 4.30
C ASN A 136 -3.98 1.22 4.27
N SER A 137 -3.37 1.55 3.13
CA SER A 137 -2.75 2.85 2.86
C SER A 137 -3.62 3.64 1.89
N ILE A 138 -3.94 4.88 2.27
CA ILE A 138 -4.71 5.83 1.46
C ILE A 138 -3.73 6.92 0.98
N PRO A 139 -3.31 6.88 -0.30
CA PRO A 139 -2.28 7.79 -0.78
C PRO A 139 -2.77 9.23 -0.90
N ILE A 140 -1.92 10.15 -0.45
CA ILE A 140 -2.10 11.59 -0.63
C ILE A 140 -1.40 12.00 -1.92
N LEU A 141 -2.18 12.11 -2.99
CA LEU A 141 -1.67 12.36 -4.31
C LEU A 141 -1.40 13.86 -4.52
N PRO A 142 -0.28 14.23 -5.18
CA PRO A 142 -0.05 15.62 -5.58
C PRO A 142 -1.10 16.07 -6.59
N THR A 143 -1.50 17.33 -6.51
CA THR A 143 -2.28 17.98 -7.56
C THR A 143 -1.43 18.12 -8.81
N ALA A 144 -2.00 17.85 -9.98
CA ALA A 144 -1.32 17.99 -11.26
C ALA A 144 -2.19 18.75 -12.26
N ASP A 145 -1.56 19.50 -13.16
CA ASP A 145 -2.24 20.18 -14.26
C ASP A 145 -2.72 19.19 -15.34
N SER A 146 -3.37 19.72 -16.39
CA SER A 146 -3.86 18.92 -17.52
C SER A 146 -2.77 18.21 -18.33
N GLN A 147 -1.50 18.57 -18.12
CA GLN A 147 -0.32 17.97 -18.74
C GLN A 147 0.37 16.97 -17.81
N GLY A 148 -0.13 16.80 -16.58
CA GLY A 148 0.45 15.91 -15.57
C GLY A 148 1.64 16.51 -14.81
N LYS A 149 1.87 17.83 -14.92
CA LYS A 149 2.90 18.51 -14.14
C LYS A 149 2.38 18.75 -12.72
N VAL A 150 3.17 18.35 -11.73
CA VAL A 150 2.86 18.55 -10.31
C VAL A 150 2.77 20.04 -9.99
N ILE A 151 1.69 20.43 -9.32
CA ILE A 151 1.44 21.77 -8.80
C ILE A 151 1.63 21.69 -7.26
N PRO A 152 2.58 22.42 -6.68
CA PRO A 152 2.73 22.49 -5.23
C PRO A 152 1.58 23.25 -4.60
N GLU A 153 1.16 22.82 -3.41
CA GLU A 153 0.26 23.59 -2.55
C GLU A 153 1.07 24.70 -1.87
N VAL A 154 0.52 25.91 -1.75
CA VAL A 154 1.27 27.08 -1.28
C VAL A 154 0.60 27.71 -0.08
N ILE A 155 1.23 27.57 1.09
CA ILE A 155 0.78 28.20 2.33
C ILE A 155 1.61 29.45 2.58
N THR A 156 0.95 30.59 2.80
CA THR A 156 1.59 31.86 3.12
C THR A 156 1.12 32.36 4.48
N PHE A 157 2.06 32.75 5.35
CA PHE A 157 1.78 33.26 6.69
C PHE A 157 2.78 34.36 7.08
N LYS A 158 2.45 35.13 8.09
CA LYS A 158 3.27 36.28 8.53
C LYS A 158 4.40 35.86 9.47
N PHE A 159 5.38 36.74 9.67
CA PHE A 159 6.52 36.48 10.56
C PHE A 159 6.11 36.25 12.02
N ASP A 160 5.04 36.89 12.51
CA ASP A 160 4.52 36.69 13.86
C ASP A 160 3.86 35.32 14.08
N GLU A 161 3.59 34.57 13.01
CA GLU A 161 3.08 33.20 13.06
C GLU A 161 4.19 32.15 12.86
N GLU A 162 5.47 32.54 12.79
CA GLU A 162 6.60 31.66 12.45
C GLU A 162 6.62 30.39 13.32
N GLU A 163 6.60 30.52 14.64
CA GLU A 163 6.69 29.39 15.58
C GLU A 163 5.53 28.38 15.45
N LYS A 164 4.40 28.83 14.89
CA LYS A 164 3.23 27.99 14.64
C LYS A 164 3.49 27.04 13.47
N TYR A 165 4.10 27.52 12.39
CA TYR A 165 4.26 26.79 11.14
C TYR A 165 5.67 26.21 10.95
N LEU A 166 6.68 26.80 11.56
CA LEU A 166 8.09 26.47 11.37
C LEU A 166 8.84 26.31 12.70
N VAL A 167 9.78 25.37 12.71
CA VAL A 167 10.83 25.26 13.72
C VAL A 167 12.12 25.74 13.09
N THR A 168 12.64 26.87 13.55
CA THR A 168 13.91 27.45 13.09
C THR A 168 15.08 26.90 13.89
N ASN A 169 16.13 26.47 13.19
CA ASN A 169 17.41 26.09 13.80
C ASN A 169 18.45 27.19 13.53
N ASP A 170 19.50 27.26 14.36
CA ASP A 170 20.56 28.29 14.38
C ASP A 170 21.31 28.53 13.04
N ASN A 171 21.02 27.76 11.99
CA ASN A 171 21.70 27.79 10.68
C ASN A 171 20.80 28.24 9.51
N ASP A 172 19.80 29.09 9.74
CA ASP A 172 18.80 29.51 8.71
C ASP A 172 18.02 28.33 8.08
N GLN A 173 18.02 27.17 8.73
CA GLN A 173 17.26 25.99 8.32
C GLN A 173 15.97 25.93 9.12
N ALA A 174 14.84 26.12 8.44
CA ALA A 174 13.51 25.93 8.99
C ALA A 174 12.95 24.55 8.61
N LYS A 175 12.23 23.93 9.55
CA LYS A 175 11.43 22.71 9.30
C LYS A 175 9.96 23.01 9.53
N GLY A 176 9.08 22.35 8.80
CA GLY A 176 7.65 22.42 9.07
C GLY A 176 7.31 21.92 10.48
N THR A 177 6.25 22.46 11.08
CA THR A 177 5.64 21.94 12.30
C THR A 177 4.52 20.93 11.97
N PRO A 178 4.02 20.16 12.95
CA PRO A 178 2.79 19.38 12.78
C PRO A 178 1.59 20.25 12.37
N TYR A 179 1.53 21.51 12.82
CA TYR A 179 0.46 22.43 12.42
C TYR A 179 0.50 22.74 10.92
N LEU A 180 1.68 22.99 10.34
CA LEU A 180 1.82 23.19 8.88
C LEU A 180 1.28 21.99 8.09
N VAL A 181 1.60 20.76 8.52
CA VAL A 181 1.12 19.53 7.88
C VAL A 181 -0.41 19.43 7.98
N GLN A 182 -0.98 19.80 9.13
CA GLN A 182 -2.43 19.77 9.31
C GLN A 182 -3.15 20.75 8.37
N GLU A 183 -2.65 21.97 8.23
CA GLU A 183 -3.24 22.96 7.31
C GLU A 183 -3.11 22.51 5.85
N TYR A 184 -1.95 21.99 5.46
CA TYR A 184 -1.77 21.38 4.14
C TYR A 184 -2.79 20.28 3.87
N LEU A 185 -3.04 19.38 4.83
CA LEU A 185 -4.03 18.32 4.68
C LEU A 185 -5.45 18.87 4.55
N LYS A 186 -5.80 19.94 5.27
CA LYS A 186 -7.12 20.57 5.15
C LYS A 186 -7.32 21.18 3.76
N GLU A 187 -6.34 21.95 3.27
CA GLU A 187 -6.41 22.59 1.95
C GLU A 187 -6.42 21.56 0.82
N SER A 188 -5.53 20.57 0.87
CA SER A 188 -5.36 19.59 -0.21
C SER A 188 -6.48 18.55 -0.28
N LEU A 189 -7.04 18.14 0.86
CA LEU A 189 -8.06 17.08 0.90
C LEU A 189 -9.49 17.63 0.96
N GLY A 190 -9.66 18.84 1.49
CA GLY A 190 -10.93 19.53 1.70
C GLY A 190 -11.75 18.97 2.87
N ASP A 191 -12.67 19.79 3.37
CA ASP A 191 -13.46 19.54 4.60
C ASP A 191 -14.27 18.23 4.59
N ASN A 192 -14.59 17.71 3.41
CA ASN A 192 -15.41 16.51 3.25
C ASN A 192 -14.58 15.23 3.05
N PHE A 193 -13.25 15.28 3.17
CA PHE A 193 -12.40 14.11 2.93
C PHE A 193 -12.78 12.92 3.83
N LEU A 194 -13.01 13.19 5.12
CA LEU A 194 -13.40 12.18 6.10
C LEU A 194 -14.66 11.43 5.65
N THR A 195 -15.74 12.15 5.38
CA THR A 195 -17.07 11.56 5.10
C THR A 195 -17.25 11.07 3.66
N LYS A 196 -16.59 11.70 2.67
CA LYS A 196 -16.76 11.36 1.25
C LYS A 196 -15.68 10.46 0.66
N LYS A 197 -14.53 10.29 1.33
CA LYS A 197 -13.44 9.43 0.85
C LYS A 197 -13.02 8.39 1.87
N LEU A 198 -12.52 8.83 3.04
CA LEU A 198 -11.89 7.92 4.01
C LEU A 198 -12.88 6.89 4.57
N VAL A 199 -14.00 7.36 5.10
CA VAL A 199 -15.03 6.51 5.70
C VAL A 199 -15.64 5.53 4.68
N PRO A 200 -16.02 5.95 3.45
CA PRO A 200 -16.45 5.02 2.40
C PRO A 200 -15.43 3.93 2.03
N ILE A 201 -14.12 4.21 2.11
CA ILE A 201 -13.09 3.18 1.86
C ILE A 201 -13.17 2.07 2.90
N LEU A 202 -13.40 2.42 4.18
CA LEU A 202 -13.56 1.42 5.25
C LEU A 202 -14.83 0.59 5.07
N TYR A 203 -15.92 1.21 4.61
CA TYR A 203 -17.17 0.51 4.36
C TYR A 203 -17.06 -0.51 3.23
N ASN A 204 -16.32 -0.18 2.17
CA ASN A 204 -16.09 -1.10 1.05
C ASN A 204 -15.48 -2.44 1.48
N ASP A 205 -14.69 -2.45 2.54
CA ASP A 205 -14.00 -3.66 2.97
C ASP A 205 -14.86 -4.53 3.88
N TYR A 206 -15.70 -3.93 4.74
CA TYR A 206 -16.34 -4.64 5.86
C TYR A 206 -17.87 -4.54 5.93
N ASP A 207 -18.52 -3.65 5.18
CA ASP A 207 -19.94 -3.32 5.35
C ASP A 207 -20.80 -3.81 4.18
N ILE A 208 -21.99 -4.35 4.47
CA ILE A 208 -22.99 -4.76 3.46
C ILE A 208 -23.86 -3.64 2.91
N ARG A 209 -23.71 -2.40 3.37
CA ARG A 209 -24.31 -1.26 2.67
C ARG A 209 -23.98 -1.36 1.19
N ALA A 210 -24.90 -0.87 0.37
CA ALA A 210 -24.71 -0.85 -1.06
C ALA A 210 -23.53 0.08 -1.34
N ASN A 211 -22.33 -0.49 -1.39
CA ASN A 211 -21.13 0.23 -1.74
C ASN A 211 -21.33 0.67 -3.18
N ALA A 212 -21.60 1.95 -3.40
CA ALA A 212 -22.07 2.43 -4.69
C ALA A 212 -20.91 2.48 -5.68
N GLU A 213 -20.85 1.50 -6.59
CA GLU A 213 -20.06 1.64 -7.80
C GLU A 213 -20.85 2.47 -8.81
N PHE A 214 -20.22 3.50 -9.38
CA PHE A 214 -20.89 4.36 -10.35
C PHE A 214 -20.78 3.77 -11.75
N GLU A 215 -21.85 3.15 -12.19
CA GLU A 215 -21.94 2.56 -13.51
C GLU A 215 -22.53 3.49 -14.56
N LYS A 216 -22.00 3.38 -15.77
CA LYS A 216 -22.43 4.20 -16.91
C LYS A 216 -23.64 3.57 -17.58
N PHE A 217 -24.74 4.31 -17.60
CA PHE A 217 -25.90 4.05 -18.44
C PHE A 217 -25.89 4.97 -19.65
N TYR A 218 -26.30 4.43 -20.79
CA TYR A 218 -26.23 5.08 -22.09
C TYR A 218 -27.62 5.44 -22.59
N TYR A 219 -27.80 6.68 -23.04
CA TYR A 219 -28.91 7.03 -23.91
C TYR A 219 -28.57 6.64 -25.34
N ILE A 220 -29.57 6.16 -26.06
CA ILE A 220 -29.39 5.61 -27.39
C ILE A 220 -29.75 6.68 -28.41
N LYS A 221 -28.79 7.02 -29.27
CA LYS A 221 -29.01 7.92 -30.39
C LYS A 221 -28.97 7.13 -31.69
N ASP A 222 -30.09 7.09 -32.39
CA ASP A 222 -30.19 6.59 -33.75
C ASP A 222 -30.74 7.69 -34.65
N LYS A 223 -30.09 7.93 -35.79
CA LYS A 223 -30.56 8.92 -36.78
C LYS A 223 -31.81 8.44 -37.51
N LYS A 224 -32.09 7.13 -37.49
CA LYS A 224 -33.25 6.53 -38.15
C LYS A 224 -34.53 6.56 -37.30
N THR A 225 -34.40 6.83 -36.01
CA THR A 225 -35.52 6.81 -35.06
C THR A 225 -35.57 8.15 -34.33
N GLU A 226 -36.47 9.02 -34.79
CA GLU A 226 -36.69 10.32 -34.17
C GLU A 226 -37.18 10.17 -32.72
N GLY A 227 -36.71 11.02 -31.81
CA GLY A 227 -37.10 11.01 -30.39
C GLY A 227 -36.44 9.95 -29.49
N LEU A 228 -35.74 8.95 -30.05
CA LEU A 228 -35.14 7.84 -29.27
C LEU A 228 -34.15 8.32 -28.20
N GLU A 229 -33.37 9.37 -28.49
CA GLU A 229 -32.38 9.92 -27.56
C GLU A 229 -33.06 10.49 -26.30
N ASP A 230 -34.16 11.22 -26.47
CA ASP A 230 -34.89 11.83 -25.35
C ASP A 230 -35.70 10.79 -24.57
N GLU A 231 -36.31 9.83 -25.28
CA GLU A 231 -37.03 8.70 -24.67
C GLU A 231 -36.10 7.87 -23.77
N THR A 232 -34.96 7.42 -24.31
CA THR A 232 -33.99 6.63 -23.54
C THR A 232 -33.34 7.45 -22.45
N LYS A 233 -33.18 8.76 -22.63
CA LYS A 233 -32.75 9.67 -21.57
C LYS A 233 -33.73 9.74 -20.41
N ALA A 234 -35.03 9.88 -20.69
CA ALA A 234 -36.05 9.85 -19.66
C ALA A 234 -36.04 8.51 -18.90
N LYS A 235 -35.90 7.38 -19.61
CA LYS A 235 -35.84 6.06 -18.97
C LYS A 235 -34.62 5.88 -18.07
N VAL A 236 -33.44 6.33 -18.48
CA VAL A 236 -32.22 6.26 -17.64
C VAL A 236 -32.32 7.23 -16.44
N MET A 237 -32.95 8.40 -16.60
CA MET A 237 -33.21 9.31 -15.46
C MET A 237 -34.16 8.67 -14.44
N ALA A 238 -35.26 8.08 -14.89
CA ALA A 238 -36.19 7.35 -14.02
C ALA A 238 -35.50 6.17 -13.32
N PHE A 239 -34.62 5.45 -14.02
CA PHE A 239 -33.81 4.39 -13.41
C PHE A 239 -32.91 4.93 -12.31
N LYS A 240 -32.21 6.06 -12.57
CA LYS A 240 -31.34 6.70 -11.59
C LYS A 240 -32.11 7.10 -10.33
N GLU A 241 -33.26 7.75 -10.50
CA GLU A 241 -34.11 8.21 -9.39
C GLU A 241 -34.60 7.03 -8.54
N MET A 242 -35.08 5.97 -9.18
CA MET A 242 -35.51 4.75 -8.49
C MET A 242 -34.34 4.05 -7.78
N SER A 243 -33.20 3.88 -8.45
CA SER A 243 -32.03 3.19 -7.88
C SER A 243 -31.43 3.92 -6.66
N ALA A 244 -31.63 5.24 -6.56
CA ALA A 244 -31.16 6.03 -5.43
C ALA A 244 -31.86 5.67 -4.11
N ALA A 245 -33.01 4.98 -4.17
CA ALA A 245 -33.70 4.47 -2.99
C ALA A 245 -33.03 3.23 -2.38
N PHE A 246 -32.15 2.54 -3.11
CA PHE A 246 -31.45 1.33 -2.64
C PHE A 246 -30.14 1.72 -1.94
N THR A 247 -30.21 1.99 -0.64
CA THR A 247 -29.03 2.38 0.16
C THR A 247 -28.31 1.18 0.78
N ASN A 248 -28.92 0.00 0.78
CA ASN A 248 -28.31 -1.27 1.19
C ASN A 248 -28.79 -2.48 0.36
N ILE A 249 -28.11 -3.62 0.53
CA ILE A 249 -28.42 -4.87 -0.20
C ILE A 249 -29.83 -5.39 0.11
N ASP A 250 -30.32 -5.24 1.34
CA ASP A 250 -31.67 -5.68 1.72
C ASP A 250 -32.76 -4.90 0.97
N GLN A 251 -32.60 -3.58 0.88
CA GLN A 251 -33.50 -2.70 0.12
C GLN A 251 -33.45 -2.99 -1.38
N LEU A 252 -32.26 -3.26 -1.93
CA LEU A 252 -32.11 -3.69 -3.32
C LEU A 252 -32.91 -4.97 -3.54
N ARG A 253 -32.69 -6.01 -2.72
CA ARG A 253 -33.34 -7.32 -2.81
C ARG A 253 -34.86 -7.20 -2.72
N ALA A 254 -35.36 -6.42 -1.76
CA ALA A 254 -36.79 -6.13 -1.62
C ALA A 254 -37.36 -5.34 -2.82
N GLY A 255 -36.56 -4.52 -3.49
CA GLY A 255 -36.94 -3.70 -4.63
C GLY A 255 -36.68 -4.32 -6.01
N LYS A 256 -36.11 -5.53 -6.09
CA LYS A 256 -35.66 -6.13 -7.36
C LYS A 256 -36.74 -6.22 -8.44
N GLU A 257 -37.99 -6.46 -8.05
CA GLU A 257 -39.10 -6.54 -9.01
C GLU A 257 -39.30 -5.23 -9.79
N GLN A 258 -39.00 -4.08 -9.18
CA GLN A 258 -39.12 -2.77 -9.83
C GLN A 258 -38.14 -2.63 -11.01
N LEU A 259 -36.99 -3.33 -10.94
CA LEU A 259 -35.98 -3.35 -12.00
C LEU A 259 -36.45 -4.09 -13.26
N GLN A 260 -37.42 -4.99 -13.13
CA GLN A 260 -37.90 -5.81 -14.24
C GLN A 260 -38.49 -4.94 -15.37
N SER A 261 -39.20 -3.87 -15.02
CA SER A 261 -39.77 -2.93 -16.00
C SER A 261 -38.72 -2.19 -16.83
N PHE A 262 -37.49 -2.05 -16.30
CA PHE A 262 -36.36 -1.46 -17.03
C PHE A 262 -35.67 -2.51 -17.90
N ARG A 263 -35.51 -3.73 -17.39
CA ARG A 263 -34.99 -4.86 -18.16
C ARG A 263 -35.83 -5.10 -19.41
N THR A 264 -37.14 -5.32 -19.24
CA THR A 264 -38.07 -5.56 -20.36
C THR A 264 -38.01 -4.43 -21.38
N TYR A 265 -38.00 -3.17 -20.95
CA TYR A 265 -37.85 -2.04 -21.86
C TYR A 265 -36.59 -2.11 -22.72
N TRP A 266 -35.44 -2.45 -22.13
CA TRP A 266 -34.19 -2.53 -22.90
C TRP A 266 -34.14 -3.78 -23.80
N GLU A 267 -34.73 -4.89 -23.39
CA GLU A 267 -34.87 -6.10 -24.20
C GLU A 267 -35.74 -5.83 -25.44
N ASP A 268 -36.88 -5.18 -25.26
CA ASP A 268 -37.80 -4.77 -26.34
C ASP A 268 -37.10 -3.84 -27.32
N LYS A 269 -36.32 -2.86 -26.83
CA LYS A 269 -35.54 -1.98 -27.71
C LYS A 269 -34.46 -2.76 -28.47
N LEU A 270 -33.75 -3.67 -27.81
CA LEU A 270 -32.68 -4.47 -28.43
C LEU A 270 -33.21 -5.36 -29.56
N ALA A 271 -34.40 -5.94 -29.40
CA ALA A 271 -35.04 -6.79 -30.40
C ALA A 271 -35.26 -6.11 -31.76
N ASN A 272 -35.30 -4.77 -31.80
CA ASN A 272 -35.46 -4.00 -33.03
C ASN A 272 -34.14 -3.82 -33.83
N TYR A 273 -33.01 -4.32 -33.33
CA TYR A 273 -31.70 -4.11 -33.93
C TYR A 273 -31.03 -5.42 -34.37
N ASP A 274 -30.66 -5.48 -35.65
CA ASP A 274 -29.79 -6.54 -36.18
C ASP A 274 -28.32 -6.30 -35.77
N LEU A 275 -27.85 -7.08 -34.80
CA LEU A 275 -26.48 -7.02 -34.27
C LEU A 275 -25.41 -7.54 -35.24
N SER A 276 -25.77 -8.07 -36.41
CA SER A 276 -24.80 -8.36 -37.47
C SER A 276 -24.42 -7.11 -38.26
N SER A 277 -25.31 -6.12 -38.33
CA SER A 277 -25.13 -4.88 -39.08
C SER A 277 -24.24 -3.86 -38.34
N LYS A 278 -23.47 -3.05 -39.07
CA LYS A 278 -22.61 -2.00 -38.48
C LYS A 278 -23.39 -0.96 -37.67
N SER A 279 -24.60 -0.59 -38.10
CA SER A 279 -25.46 0.34 -37.35
C SER A 279 -26.07 -0.32 -36.12
N GLY A 280 -26.53 -1.56 -36.25
CA GLY A 280 -27.13 -2.31 -35.15
C GLY A 280 -26.12 -2.65 -34.05
N LYS A 281 -24.87 -3.00 -34.40
CA LYS A 281 -23.78 -3.22 -33.42
C LYS A 281 -23.56 -2.03 -32.49
N LYS A 282 -23.55 -0.81 -33.04
CA LYS A 282 -23.32 0.43 -32.25
C LYS A 282 -24.43 0.72 -31.27
N VAL A 283 -25.67 0.63 -31.72
CA VAL A 283 -26.85 0.87 -30.88
C VAL A 283 -27.03 -0.27 -29.88
N GLY A 284 -26.96 -1.51 -30.37
CA GLY A 284 -27.05 -2.74 -29.59
C GLY A 284 -26.02 -2.80 -28.47
N TRP A 285 -24.79 -2.35 -28.70
CA TRP A 285 -23.78 -2.27 -27.64
C TRP A 285 -24.26 -1.44 -26.45
N GLY A 286 -24.85 -0.25 -26.67
CA GLY A 286 -25.33 0.60 -25.58
C GLY A 286 -26.48 -0.04 -24.80
N LEU A 287 -27.39 -0.69 -25.52
CA LEU A 287 -28.53 -1.43 -24.95
C LEU A 287 -28.07 -2.63 -24.12
N LEU A 288 -27.12 -3.42 -24.64
CA LEU A 288 -26.54 -4.57 -23.95
C LEU A 288 -25.81 -4.16 -22.67
N ILE A 289 -25.10 -3.02 -22.66
CA ILE A 289 -24.46 -2.52 -21.44
C ILE A 289 -25.49 -2.05 -20.41
N ASN A 290 -26.59 -1.41 -20.84
CA ASN A 290 -27.68 -1.07 -19.93
C ASN A 290 -28.33 -2.34 -19.34
N LEU A 291 -28.60 -3.36 -20.18
CA LEU A 291 -29.14 -4.66 -19.74
C LEU A 291 -28.23 -5.37 -18.75
N TYR A 292 -26.93 -5.41 -19.04
CA TYR A 292 -25.92 -5.94 -18.12
C TYR A 292 -25.99 -5.25 -16.74
N ASN A 293 -26.02 -3.91 -16.70
CA ASN A 293 -26.07 -3.20 -15.43
C ASN A 293 -27.40 -3.46 -14.68
N VAL A 294 -28.53 -3.57 -15.39
CA VAL A 294 -29.83 -3.91 -14.77
C VAL A 294 -29.82 -5.34 -14.21
N ALA A 295 -29.29 -6.30 -14.97
CA ALA A 295 -29.18 -7.70 -14.54
C ALA A 295 -28.29 -7.84 -13.28
N LEU A 296 -27.18 -7.10 -13.23
CA LEU A 296 -26.35 -7.03 -12.01
C LEU A 296 -27.14 -6.55 -10.79
N MET A 297 -27.93 -5.49 -10.93
CA MET A 297 -28.77 -4.99 -9.83
C MET A 297 -29.88 -5.99 -9.42
N GLN A 298 -30.29 -6.87 -10.32
CA GLN A 298 -31.22 -7.96 -10.01
C GLN A 298 -30.53 -9.17 -9.35
N GLU A 299 -29.20 -9.15 -9.20
CA GLU A 299 -28.35 -10.32 -8.88
C GLU A 299 -28.56 -11.47 -9.88
N ASP A 300 -28.95 -11.18 -11.13
CA ASP A 300 -29.02 -12.14 -12.24
C ASP A 300 -27.64 -12.20 -12.94
N PHE A 301 -26.69 -12.89 -12.30
CA PHE A 301 -25.32 -13.00 -12.78
C PHE A 301 -25.22 -13.76 -14.12
N GLU A 302 -26.06 -14.77 -14.34
CA GLU A 302 -26.13 -15.49 -15.61
C GLU A 302 -26.59 -14.55 -16.74
N GLY A 303 -27.66 -13.79 -16.52
CA GLY A 303 -28.14 -12.77 -17.44
C GLY A 303 -27.12 -11.68 -17.71
N ALA A 304 -26.46 -11.16 -16.66
CA ALA A 304 -25.40 -10.17 -16.81
C ALA A 304 -24.23 -10.70 -17.66
N SER A 305 -23.77 -11.93 -17.38
CA SER A 305 -22.73 -12.60 -18.16
C SER A 305 -23.13 -12.79 -19.63
N LYS A 306 -24.38 -13.19 -19.88
CA LYS A 306 -24.96 -13.32 -21.23
C LYS A 306 -24.92 -11.99 -21.99
N TYR A 307 -25.43 -10.90 -21.43
CA TYR A 307 -25.43 -9.60 -22.11
C TYR A 307 -24.01 -9.06 -22.31
N MET A 308 -23.09 -9.29 -21.36
CA MET A 308 -21.68 -8.94 -21.50
C MET A 308 -21.01 -9.68 -22.65
N LYS A 309 -21.29 -10.99 -22.80
CA LYS A 309 -20.79 -11.81 -23.92
C LYS A 309 -21.30 -11.26 -25.26
N MET A 310 -22.61 -11.01 -25.37
CA MET A 310 -23.20 -10.39 -26.57
C MET A 310 -22.57 -9.03 -26.87
N ALA A 311 -22.30 -8.20 -25.85
CA ALA A 311 -21.66 -6.89 -26.04
C ALA A 311 -20.23 -7.02 -26.58
N LEU A 312 -19.48 -8.04 -26.16
CA LEU A 312 -18.14 -8.35 -26.70
C LEU A 312 -18.19 -8.78 -28.17
N GLU A 313 -19.19 -9.58 -28.54
CA GLU A 313 -19.43 -10.08 -29.90
C GLU A 313 -19.79 -8.95 -30.88
N THR A 314 -20.34 -7.83 -30.40
CA THR A 314 -20.57 -6.65 -31.25
C THR A 314 -19.27 -6.02 -31.76
N GLU A 315 -18.13 -6.30 -31.11
CA GLU A 315 -16.83 -5.70 -31.39
C GLU A 315 -16.74 -4.17 -31.22
N GLU A 316 -17.81 -3.52 -30.78
CA GLU A 316 -17.84 -2.09 -30.49
C GLU A 316 -17.23 -1.82 -29.12
N LYS A 317 -16.36 -0.80 -29.05
CA LYS A 317 -15.69 -0.37 -27.81
C LYS A 317 -15.07 -1.53 -27.00
N LYS A 318 -14.44 -2.51 -27.67
CA LYS A 318 -13.86 -3.73 -27.06
C LYS A 318 -13.08 -3.47 -25.76
N TRP A 319 -12.28 -2.41 -25.70
CA TRP A 319 -11.49 -2.10 -24.51
C TRP A 319 -12.36 -1.72 -23.30
N VAL A 320 -13.46 -0.98 -23.50
CA VAL A 320 -14.44 -0.65 -22.47
C VAL A 320 -15.14 -1.92 -21.99
N THR A 321 -15.60 -2.74 -22.93
CA THR A 321 -16.34 -3.97 -22.62
C THR A 321 -15.45 -4.99 -21.90
N LYS A 322 -14.17 -5.12 -22.29
CA LYS A 322 -13.18 -5.95 -21.56
C LYS A 322 -12.94 -5.43 -20.14
N GLY A 323 -12.81 -4.11 -19.97
CA GLY A 323 -12.71 -3.50 -18.64
C GLY A 323 -13.93 -3.81 -17.76
N LYS A 324 -15.14 -3.72 -18.32
CA LYS A 324 -16.38 -4.09 -17.62
C LYS A 324 -16.47 -5.57 -17.28
N ARG A 325 -16.01 -6.47 -18.15
CA ARG A 325 -15.94 -7.91 -17.82
C ARG A 325 -15.02 -8.18 -16.63
N ASN A 326 -13.89 -7.49 -16.53
CA ASN A 326 -13.01 -7.63 -15.37
C ASN A 326 -13.67 -7.08 -14.10
N ALA A 327 -14.44 -5.99 -14.20
CA ALA A 327 -15.23 -5.47 -13.08
C ALA A 327 -16.34 -6.44 -12.67
N TYR A 328 -17.05 -7.05 -13.62
CA TYR A 328 -18.03 -8.12 -13.39
C TYR A 328 -17.43 -9.26 -12.57
N ASN A 329 -16.28 -9.80 -13.00
CA ASN A 329 -15.64 -10.92 -12.31
C ASN A 329 -15.34 -10.57 -10.84
N LYS A 330 -14.79 -9.38 -10.58
CA LYS A 330 -14.51 -8.91 -9.22
C LYS A 330 -15.78 -8.74 -8.39
N HIS A 331 -16.83 -8.20 -9.00
CA HIS A 331 -18.11 -8.01 -8.35
C HIS A 331 -18.78 -9.35 -8.00
N TYR A 332 -18.71 -10.34 -8.89
CA TYR A 332 -19.20 -11.69 -8.65
C TYR A 332 -18.35 -12.43 -7.60
N GLU A 333 -17.01 -12.33 -7.65
CA GLU A 333 -16.13 -12.87 -6.59
C GLU A 333 -16.46 -12.26 -5.22
N ALA A 334 -16.73 -10.95 -5.16
CA ALA A 334 -17.15 -10.31 -3.92
C ALA A 334 -18.54 -10.79 -3.45
N TYR A 335 -19.46 -11.05 -4.39
CA TYR A 335 -20.76 -11.62 -4.06
C TYR A 335 -20.63 -13.01 -3.44
N THR A 336 -19.93 -13.93 -4.10
CA THR A 336 -19.80 -15.34 -3.66
C THR A 336 -18.97 -15.50 -2.40
N LEU A 337 -18.12 -14.52 -2.09
CA LEU A 337 -17.41 -14.43 -0.82
C LEU A 337 -18.34 -14.11 0.36
N ASN A 338 -19.42 -13.37 0.12
CA ASN A 338 -20.33 -12.90 1.17
C ASN A 338 -21.68 -13.62 1.18
N TYR A 339 -22.06 -14.30 0.12
CA TYR A 339 -23.36 -14.93 -0.03
C TYR A 339 -23.26 -16.27 -0.77
N ASP A 340 -24.03 -17.24 -0.30
CA ASP A 340 -24.21 -18.51 -1.01
C ASP A 340 -25.04 -18.29 -2.28
N GLU A 341 -24.54 -18.77 -3.42
CA GLU A 341 -25.15 -18.52 -4.73
C GLU A 341 -26.56 -19.10 -4.88
N ASN A 342 -26.86 -20.20 -4.19
CA ASN A 342 -28.11 -20.93 -4.37
C ASN A 342 -29.21 -20.42 -3.44
N SER A 343 -28.86 -20.15 -2.19
CA SER A 343 -29.79 -19.73 -1.14
C SER A 343 -29.87 -18.20 -1.00
N GLY A 344 -28.83 -17.47 -1.42
CA GLY A 344 -28.70 -16.03 -1.16
C GLY A 344 -28.44 -15.69 0.31
N GLU A 345 -28.21 -16.69 1.16
CA GLU A 345 -27.87 -16.52 2.57
C GLU A 345 -26.46 -16.00 2.73
N ARG A 346 -26.24 -15.20 3.78
CA ARG A 346 -24.95 -14.58 4.07
C ARG A 346 -23.95 -15.60 4.59
N ILE A 347 -22.74 -15.57 4.05
CA ILE A 347 -21.57 -16.32 4.53
C ILE A 347 -20.81 -15.45 5.53
N TYR A 348 -20.48 -16.04 6.67
CA TYR A 348 -19.67 -15.39 7.72
C TYR A 348 -18.29 -16.01 7.79
N SER A 349 -17.29 -15.20 8.13
CA SER A 349 -15.93 -15.70 8.37
C SER A 349 -15.80 -16.32 9.76
N GLU A 350 -14.85 -17.25 9.91
CA GLU A 350 -14.40 -17.72 11.24
C GLU A 350 -13.39 -16.76 11.89
N GLY A 351 -12.83 -15.81 11.12
CA GLY A 351 -11.85 -14.82 11.57
C GLY A 351 -11.11 -14.16 10.41
N TYR A 352 -9.99 -13.51 10.67
CA TYR A 352 -9.12 -12.94 9.62
C TYR A 352 -7.70 -13.46 9.71
N THR A 353 -7.10 -13.70 8.55
CA THR A 353 -5.67 -13.94 8.41
C THR A 353 -4.92 -12.60 8.41
N PRO A 354 -3.86 -12.44 9.22
CA PRO A 354 -3.04 -11.24 9.18
C PRO A 354 -2.47 -10.97 7.77
N ASP A 355 -2.57 -9.72 7.33
CA ASP A 355 -2.00 -9.27 6.08
C ASP A 355 -0.45 -9.45 6.11
N PRO A 356 0.16 -10.12 5.11
CA PRO A 356 1.62 -10.26 5.02
C PRO A 356 2.39 -8.94 5.13
N ILE A 357 1.79 -7.80 4.77
CA ILE A 357 2.43 -6.49 4.91
C ILE A 357 2.70 -6.14 6.38
N LEU A 358 1.89 -6.62 7.32
CA LEU A 358 2.07 -6.37 8.75
C LEU A 358 3.37 -6.99 9.26
N ALA A 359 3.71 -8.20 8.80
CA ALA A 359 4.99 -8.83 9.11
C ALA A 359 6.17 -8.01 8.55
N THR A 360 6.02 -7.46 7.34
CA THR A 360 7.02 -6.59 6.73
C THR A 360 7.20 -5.28 7.51
N ILE A 361 6.10 -4.65 7.93
CA ILE A 361 6.12 -3.42 8.74
C ILE A 361 6.78 -3.70 10.10
N ALA A 362 6.42 -4.80 10.76
CA ALA A 362 7.01 -5.21 12.03
C ALA A 362 8.52 -5.43 11.90
N SER A 363 8.95 -6.14 10.85
CA SER A 363 10.37 -6.35 10.51
C SER A 363 11.11 -5.02 10.33
N ASN A 364 10.57 -4.11 9.52
CA ASN A 364 11.21 -2.81 9.25
C ASN A 364 11.33 -1.97 10.52
N LYS A 365 10.30 -1.95 11.37
CA LYS A 365 10.31 -1.22 12.64
C LYS A 365 11.35 -1.79 13.61
N ALA A 366 11.45 -3.12 13.69
CA ALA A 366 12.46 -3.78 14.52
C ALA A 366 13.88 -3.47 14.01
N ALA A 367 14.09 -3.50 12.69
CA ALA A 367 15.36 -3.14 12.08
C ALA A 367 15.74 -1.67 12.31
N GLU A 368 14.77 -0.75 12.30
CA GLU A 368 15.01 0.66 12.61
C GLU A 368 15.44 0.86 14.07
N ALA A 369 14.82 0.14 15.01
CA ALA A 369 15.21 0.16 16.42
C ALA A 369 16.64 -0.36 16.66
N ASN A 370 17.15 -1.20 15.75
CA ASN A 370 18.53 -1.69 15.82
C ASN A 370 19.57 -0.69 15.28
N ASN A 371 19.15 0.40 14.63
CA ASN A 371 20.07 1.41 14.10
C ASN A 371 20.93 2.02 15.21
N ILE A 372 22.22 2.13 14.96
CA ILE A 372 23.20 2.69 15.90
C ILE A 372 23.58 4.08 15.40
N THR A 373 23.44 5.09 16.25
CA THR A 373 23.80 6.47 15.91
C THR A 373 24.81 7.04 16.90
N LYS A 374 26.02 7.32 16.42
CA LYS A 374 27.10 7.99 17.17
C LYS A 374 27.42 7.35 18.54
N ALA A 375 27.31 6.04 18.66
CA ALA A 375 27.64 5.31 19.88
C ALA A 375 29.16 5.22 20.07
N PRO A 376 29.71 5.34 21.29
CA PRO A 376 31.14 5.17 21.52
C PRO A 376 31.58 3.72 21.23
N GLY A 377 32.68 3.55 20.51
CA GLY A 377 33.19 2.21 20.18
C GLY A 377 34.44 2.25 19.30
N TYR A 378 34.78 1.11 18.70
CA TYR A 378 35.89 1.00 17.77
C TYR A 378 35.64 0.02 16.64
N VAL A 379 36.37 0.20 15.53
CA VAL A 379 36.38 -0.70 14.39
C VAL A 379 37.79 -1.27 14.22
N VAL A 380 37.90 -2.59 14.06
CA VAL A 380 39.13 -3.27 13.67
C VAL A 380 39.06 -3.56 12.18
N LYS A 381 40.02 -3.06 11.40
CA LYS A 381 40.10 -3.35 9.96
C LYS A 381 40.72 -4.73 9.70
N ASN A 382 40.55 -5.27 8.50
CA ASN A 382 41.16 -6.55 8.09
C ASN A 382 42.70 -6.60 8.14
N GLY A 383 43.38 -5.47 8.36
CA GLY A 383 44.82 -5.39 8.63
C GLY A 383 45.19 -5.26 10.11
N GLY A 384 44.24 -5.42 11.03
CA GLY A 384 44.44 -5.25 12.48
C GLY A 384 44.47 -3.80 12.99
N GLU A 385 44.37 -2.82 12.10
CA GLU A 385 44.31 -1.40 12.46
C GLU A 385 43.01 -1.08 13.22
N LYS A 386 43.15 -0.53 14.43
CA LYS A 386 42.03 -0.12 15.29
C LYS A 386 41.71 1.37 15.09
N MET A 387 40.43 1.67 14.86
CA MET A 387 39.91 3.04 14.80
C MET A 387 38.89 3.28 15.90
N GLU A 388 39.24 4.10 16.90
CA GLU A 388 38.34 4.49 17.99
C GLU A 388 37.54 5.75 17.63
N GLY A 389 36.26 5.79 18.02
CA GLY A 389 35.41 6.94 17.75
C GLY A 389 33.93 6.71 18.04
N LYS A 390 33.09 7.55 17.45
CA LYS A 390 31.63 7.39 17.48
C LYS A 390 31.16 6.61 16.27
N ILE A 391 30.61 5.45 16.50
CA ILE A 391 30.15 4.49 15.51
C ILE A 391 28.70 4.76 15.14
N SER A 392 28.40 4.75 13.84
CA SER A 392 27.05 4.73 13.32
C SER A 392 26.88 3.57 12.33
N MET A 393 25.82 2.79 12.52
CA MET A 393 25.46 1.65 11.69
C MET A 393 23.96 1.69 11.42
N ARG A 394 23.56 1.22 10.25
CA ARG A 394 22.16 1.21 9.84
C ARG A 394 21.76 -0.20 9.43
N PHE A 395 20.66 -0.70 9.98
CA PHE A 395 20.08 -2.02 9.74
C PHE A 395 18.67 -1.95 9.13
N SER A 396 18.06 -0.76 9.03
CA SER A 396 16.89 -0.53 8.18
C SER A 396 17.23 0.23 6.89
N PRO A 397 16.45 0.08 5.80
CA PRO A 397 16.62 0.90 4.61
C PRO A 397 16.63 2.40 4.93
N LYS A 398 17.50 3.16 4.26
CA LYS A 398 17.47 4.62 4.36
C LYS A 398 16.17 5.09 3.70
N GLU A 399 15.24 5.68 4.47
CA GLU A 399 14.22 6.54 3.88
C GLU A 399 14.98 7.61 3.08
N GLN A 400 14.76 7.63 1.76
CA GLN A 400 15.38 8.60 0.89
C GLN A 400 14.98 10.01 1.34
N GLU A 401 15.83 10.68 2.11
CA GLU A 401 15.88 12.14 2.14
C GLU A 401 16.46 12.59 0.79
N GLU A 402 15.62 12.59 -0.24
CA GLU A 402 15.96 13.10 -1.56
C GLU A 402 15.98 14.62 -1.53
N GLY A 403 17.17 15.16 -1.28
CA GLY A 403 17.47 16.59 -1.43
C GLY A 403 18.92 16.87 -1.81
N ASN A 404 19.77 15.85 -1.92
CA ASN A 404 21.13 15.98 -2.44
C ASN A 404 21.57 14.68 -3.10
N ILE A 405 22.07 14.82 -4.34
CA ILE A 405 22.83 13.88 -5.18
C ILE A 405 22.46 12.41 -4.98
N VAL A 406 21.82 11.83 -6.00
CA VAL A 406 21.68 10.38 -6.19
C VAL A 406 23.04 9.72 -5.99
N ASP A 407 23.27 9.16 -4.81
CA ASP A 407 24.35 8.21 -4.58
C ASP A 407 23.85 6.89 -5.18
N ILE A 408 24.33 6.57 -6.39
CA ILE A 408 24.03 5.32 -7.11
C ILE A 408 24.62 4.11 -6.36
N SER A 409 25.25 4.29 -5.20
CA SER A 409 25.58 3.15 -4.35
C SER A 409 24.30 2.57 -3.76
N GLY A 410 23.85 1.47 -4.37
CA GLY A 410 22.69 0.69 -3.96
C GLY A 410 22.68 0.35 -2.48
N ASP A 411 21.53 -0.13 -2.00
CA ASP A 411 21.21 -0.31 -0.59
C ASP A 411 22.42 -0.71 0.29
N THR A 412 22.79 0.18 1.20
CA THR A 412 23.93 0.05 2.11
C THR A 412 23.53 -0.45 3.49
N THR A 413 22.26 -0.84 3.66
CA THR A 413 21.72 -1.44 4.89
C THR A 413 22.58 -2.61 5.33
N ALA A 414 23.01 -2.56 6.59
CA ALA A 414 23.95 -3.46 7.24
C ALA A 414 25.30 -3.66 6.52
N LYS A 415 25.61 -2.90 5.46
CA LYS A 415 26.82 -3.10 4.63
C LYS A 415 27.93 -2.10 4.90
N ARG A 416 27.65 -1.06 5.68
CA ARG A 416 28.60 0.01 6.01
C ARG A 416 28.55 0.37 7.49
N VAL A 417 29.72 0.73 8.01
CA VAL A 417 29.90 1.39 9.30
C VAL A 417 30.52 2.75 9.08
N THR A 418 30.04 3.77 9.79
CA THR A 418 30.64 5.11 9.80
C THR A 418 31.28 5.36 11.15
N VAL A 419 32.55 5.74 11.15
CA VAL A 419 33.32 6.09 12.35
C VAL A 419 33.61 7.59 12.32
N THR A 420 33.11 8.32 13.30
CA THR A 420 33.50 9.70 13.56
C THR A 420 34.62 9.72 14.60
N TYR A 421 35.82 10.16 14.20
CA TYR A 421 37.02 10.13 15.03
C TYR A 421 37.75 11.48 14.99
N VAL A 422 38.64 11.71 15.96
CA VAL A 422 39.53 12.88 15.98
C VAL A 422 40.88 12.43 15.42
N ASN A 423 41.35 13.10 14.37
CA ASN A 423 42.65 12.78 13.79
C ASN A 423 43.81 13.37 14.61
N GLU A 424 45.06 13.02 14.25
CA GLU A 424 46.29 13.51 14.91
C GLU A 424 46.41 15.05 14.96
N LYS A 425 45.67 15.76 14.09
CA LYS A 425 45.63 17.23 14.02
C LYS A 425 44.48 17.85 14.84
N GLY A 426 43.82 17.07 15.69
CA GLY A 426 42.69 17.51 16.52
C GLY A 426 41.40 17.80 15.74
N LYS A 427 41.30 17.40 14.46
CA LYS A 427 40.11 17.65 13.63
C LYS A 427 39.19 16.43 13.61
N ILE A 428 37.89 16.68 13.74
CA ILE A 428 36.84 15.66 13.58
C ILE A 428 36.80 15.22 12.11
N LYS A 429 36.83 13.90 11.89
CA LYS A 429 36.77 13.24 10.59
C LYS A 429 35.75 12.10 10.62
N ASN A 430 35.20 11.77 9.45
CA ASN A 430 34.32 10.63 9.25
C ASN A 430 34.98 9.66 8.27
N ALA A 431 35.02 8.38 8.62
CA ALA A 431 35.40 7.30 7.71
C ALA A 431 34.21 6.36 7.53
N SER A 432 33.89 6.01 6.29
CA SER A 432 32.84 5.03 5.96
C SER A 432 33.51 3.77 5.42
N LEU A 433 33.33 2.64 6.11
CA LEU A 433 33.98 1.37 5.81
C LEU A 433 32.93 0.34 5.38
N LYS A 434 33.22 -0.43 4.34
CA LYS A 434 32.38 -1.54 3.87
C LYS A 434 32.71 -2.83 4.62
N CYS A 435 31.80 -3.81 4.61
CA CYS A 435 32.02 -5.14 5.21
C CYS A 435 33.36 -5.79 4.85
N LYS A 436 33.83 -5.66 3.61
CA LYS A 436 35.11 -6.25 3.16
C LYS A 436 36.37 -5.58 3.73
N GLU A 437 36.23 -4.45 4.41
CA GLU A 437 37.34 -3.65 4.96
C GLU A 437 37.45 -3.81 6.48
N VAL A 438 36.44 -4.43 7.10
CA VAL A 438 36.25 -4.53 8.54
C VAL A 438 36.36 -5.99 8.97
N GLN A 439 37.07 -6.22 10.07
CA GLN A 439 37.15 -7.50 10.73
C GLN A 439 36.06 -7.61 11.81
N GLU A 440 36.01 -6.63 12.72
CA GLU A 440 34.99 -6.55 13.76
C GLU A 440 34.74 -5.09 14.17
N ILE A 441 33.56 -4.86 14.75
CA ILE A 441 33.14 -3.59 15.32
C ILE A 441 32.73 -3.88 16.76
N VAL A 442 33.20 -3.09 17.71
CA VAL A 442 32.87 -3.26 19.12
C VAL A 442 32.26 -1.98 19.66
N ILE A 443 31.07 -2.11 20.23
CA ILE A 443 30.31 -1.02 20.86
C ILE A 443 29.85 -1.57 22.21
N GLU A 444 30.41 -1.02 23.29
CA GLU A 444 30.24 -1.59 24.64
C GLU A 444 30.61 -3.09 24.64
N GLU A 445 29.68 -3.98 24.99
CA GLU A 445 29.87 -5.44 24.99
C GLU A 445 29.41 -6.10 23.67
N ARG A 446 28.81 -5.33 22.75
CA ARG A 446 28.26 -5.84 21.50
C ARG A 446 29.35 -5.90 20.44
N VAL A 447 29.49 -7.05 19.79
CA VAL A 447 30.46 -7.26 18.72
C VAL A 447 29.73 -7.53 17.41
N PHE A 448 30.09 -6.81 16.35
CA PHE A 448 29.53 -7.00 15.01
C PHE A 448 30.62 -7.46 14.06
N GLU A 449 30.31 -8.48 13.27
CA GLU A 449 31.23 -9.03 12.26
C GLU A 449 30.57 -9.02 10.88
N PRO A 450 31.35 -8.89 9.79
CA PRO A 450 30.83 -9.14 8.45
C PRO A 450 30.57 -10.63 8.22
N VAL A 451 29.32 -10.99 7.97
CA VAL A 451 28.85 -12.36 7.76
C VAL A 451 28.31 -12.52 6.35
N ASN A 452 28.64 -13.64 5.69
CA ASN A 452 28.16 -13.99 4.35
C ASN A 452 27.02 -15.02 4.43
N PRO A 453 25.74 -14.63 4.43
CA PRO A 453 24.64 -15.58 4.53
C PRO A 453 24.44 -16.37 3.21
N LYS A 454 24.08 -17.66 3.31
CA LYS A 454 23.83 -18.54 2.16
C LYS A 454 22.64 -18.11 1.32
N LYS A 455 21.55 -17.70 1.97
CA LYS A 455 20.41 -17.00 1.34
C LYS A 455 20.63 -15.51 1.51
N GLY A 456 20.62 -14.76 0.40
CA GLY A 456 20.78 -13.30 0.44
C GLY A 456 19.56 -12.61 1.07
N LEU A 457 19.78 -11.41 1.60
CA LEU A 457 18.79 -10.52 2.23
C LEU A 457 17.64 -10.09 1.30
N LEU A 458 17.78 -10.31 -0.01
CA LEU A 458 16.77 -9.91 -0.99
C LEU A 458 15.63 -10.94 -1.02
N LYS A 459 14.63 -10.73 -0.15
CA LYS A 459 13.27 -11.20 -0.41
C LYS A 459 12.84 -10.59 -1.75
N VAL A 460 12.65 -11.48 -2.72
CA VAL A 460 12.19 -11.30 -4.10
C VAL A 460 11.27 -10.07 -4.28
N GLY A 461 11.78 -9.07 -4.99
CA GLY A 461 11.02 -7.92 -5.50
C GLY A 461 11.39 -7.55 -6.94
N ASP A 462 12.65 -7.77 -7.34
CA ASP A 462 13.09 -7.60 -8.72
C ASP A 462 13.52 -8.96 -9.31
N ALA A 463 12.66 -9.52 -10.16
CA ALA A 463 12.85 -10.78 -10.90
C ALA A 463 13.94 -10.71 -11.99
N GLY A 464 15.08 -10.06 -11.72
CA GLY A 464 16.05 -9.69 -12.76
C GLY A 464 17.45 -10.31 -12.68
N LEU A 465 17.90 -10.88 -11.55
CA LEU A 465 19.32 -11.25 -11.40
C LEU A 465 19.56 -12.56 -10.63
N THR A 466 18.92 -13.64 -11.05
CA THR A 466 19.34 -15.00 -10.69
C THR A 466 20.51 -15.42 -11.58
N GLY A 467 21.75 -15.07 -11.17
CA GLY A 467 22.94 -15.52 -11.90
C GLY A 467 24.29 -14.94 -11.47
N PHE A 468 24.31 -13.86 -10.68
CA PHE A 468 25.56 -13.29 -10.20
C PHE A 468 25.80 -13.67 -8.73
N ASN A 469 26.99 -14.21 -8.46
CA ASN A 469 27.51 -14.47 -7.12
C ASN A 469 27.82 -13.12 -6.46
N LEU A 470 26.76 -12.41 -6.03
CA LEU A 470 26.85 -11.15 -5.31
C LEU A 470 27.43 -11.42 -3.93
N ASN A 471 28.49 -10.69 -3.57
CA ASN A 471 29.00 -10.68 -2.21
C ASN A 471 27.90 -10.12 -1.29
N ASN A 472 27.29 -11.00 -0.51
CA ASN A 472 26.14 -10.70 0.36
C ASN A 472 26.57 -10.35 1.78
N ASN A 473 27.86 -10.05 2.02
CA ASN A 473 28.34 -9.73 3.35
C ASN A 473 27.56 -8.57 3.97
N ILE A 474 27.04 -8.80 5.17
CA ILE A 474 26.41 -7.79 6.01
C ILE A 474 26.99 -7.88 7.43
N PHE A 475 26.98 -6.77 8.16
CA PHE A 475 27.29 -6.76 9.57
C PHE A 475 26.14 -7.41 10.35
N MET A 476 26.48 -8.42 11.15
CA MET A 476 25.57 -9.07 12.09
C MET A 476 26.16 -9.00 13.50
N GLU A 477 25.31 -9.04 14.52
CA GLU A 477 25.76 -9.06 15.92
C GLU A 477 26.14 -10.49 16.33
N ARG A 478 27.36 -10.68 16.83
CA ARG A 478 27.80 -11.97 17.39
C ARG A 478 27.19 -12.15 18.77
N VAL A 479 26.32 -13.14 18.91
CA VAL A 479 25.60 -13.44 20.17
C VAL A 479 26.14 -14.68 20.88
N TYR A 480 26.91 -15.52 20.20
CA TYR A 480 27.63 -16.64 20.82
C TYR A 480 28.93 -16.96 20.05
N LEU A 481 29.95 -17.38 20.80
CA LEU A 481 31.24 -17.85 20.31
C LEU A 481 31.57 -19.16 21.01
N GLY A 482 31.67 -20.24 20.24
CA GLY A 482 32.12 -21.56 20.68
C GLY A 482 33.33 -22.03 19.88
N GLU A 483 33.84 -23.20 20.22
CA GLU A 483 34.89 -23.86 19.44
C GLU A 483 34.33 -24.28 18.07
N GLY A 484 34.97 -23.83 16.99
CA GLY A 484 34.57 -24.15 15.61
C GLY A 484 33.23 -23.55 15.13
N ILE A 485 32.52 -22.76 15.96
CA ILE A 485 31.22 -22.18 15.60
C ILE A 485 30.97 -20.80 16.22
N LYS A 486 30.32 -19.93 15.45
CA LYS A 486 29.78 -18.64 15.92
C LYS A 486 28.29 -18.56 15.61
N LEU A 487 27.53 -17.89 16.48
CA LEU A 487 26.14 -17.52 16.23
C LEU A 487 26.04 -16.01 16.04
N PHE A 488 25.38 -15.62 14.96
CA PHE A 488 25.15 -14.23 14.59
C PHE A 488 23.65 -13.95 14.55
N LYS A 489 23.24 -12.83 15.13
CA LYS A 489 21.89 -12.27 15.00
C LYS A 489 21.88 -11.28 13.84
N ASP A 490 20.99 -11.51 12.88
CA ASP A 490 20.69 -10.54 11.84
C ASP A 490 19.79 -9.46 12.43
N LEU A 491 20.24 -8.20 12.36
CA LEU A 491 19.51 -7.05 12.89
C LEU A 491 18.63 -6.37 11.84
N THR A 492 18.59 -6.89 10.62
CA THR A 492 17.74 -6.40 9.51
C THR A 492 16.37 -7.09 9.44
N ASP A 493 16.18 -8.21 10.17
CA ASP A 493 14.93 -8.98 10.24
C ASP A 493 14.63 -9.36 11.70
N LEU A 494 13.42 -9.86 11.96
CA LEU A 494 12.99 -10.37 13.26
C LEU A 494 13.49 -11.79 13.49
N ASP A 495 14.02 -12.05 14.68
CA ASP A 495 14.40 -13.38 15.21
C ASP A 495 15.15 -14.29 14.21
N THR A 496 16.02 -13.68 13.40
CA THR A 496 16.81 -14.38 12.40
C THR A 496 18.25 -14.54 12.88
N TYR A 497 18.71 -15.79 12.90
CA TYR A 497 20.04 -16.16 13.40
C TYR A 497 20.79 -17.01 12.37
N TYR A 498 22.08 -16.77 12.25
CA TYR A 498 22.97 -17.46 11.33
C TYR A 498 24.14 -18.09 12.07
N PHE A 499 24.42 -19.35 11.76
CA PHE A 499 25.56 -20.08 12.26
C PHE A 499 26.72 -19.97 11.27
N GLY A 500 27.87 -19.53 11.75
CA GLY A 500 29.13 -19.57 11.02
C GLY A 500 30.02 -20.68 11.56
N ILE A 501 30.16 -21.76 10.80
CA ILE A 501 31.05 -22.87 11.14
C ILE A 501 32.44 -22.62 10.53
N GLU A 502 33.49 -22.88 11.30
CA GLU A 502 34.87 -22.73 10.84
C GLU A 502 35.14 -23.59 9.58
N GLY A 503 35.82 -23.00 8.59
CA GLY A 503 36.03 -23.64 7.29
C GLY A 503 34.86 -23.52 6.29
N GLN A 504 33.65 -23.15 6.73
CA GLN A 504 32.52 -22.85 5.84
C GLN A 504 32.57 -21.40 5.35
N LYS A 505 32.39 -21.20 4.03
CA LYS A 505 32.43 -19.85 3.42
C LYS A 505 31.15 -19.03 3.64
N LYS A 506 30.04 -19.69 3.93
CA LYS A 506 28.73 -19.06 4.10
C LYS A 506 28.11 -19.50 5.41
N ALA A 507 27.48 -18.56 6.11
CA ALA A 507 26.68 -18.82 7.29
C ALA A 507 25.25 -19.20 6.88
N GLU A 508 24.58 -20.02 7.66
CA GLU A 508 23.22 -20.51 7.37
C GLU A 508 22.35 -20.49 8.63
N THR A 509 21.04 -20.38 8.45
CA THR A 509 20.08 -20.62 9.53
C THR A 509 20.12 -22.09 9.95
N ALA A 510 19.53 -22.45 11.10
CA ALA A 510 19.42 -23.84 11.51
C ALA A 510 18.86 -24.73 10.39
N ASN A 511 19.66 -25.69 9.93
CA ASN A 511 19.33 -26.61 8.85
C ASN A 511 20.14 -27.90 9.05
N ALA A 512 19.47 -29.05 9.09
CA ALA A 512 20.11 -30.36 9.26
C ALA A 512 21.26 -30.61 8.26
N GLU A 513 21.11 -30.17 6.99
CA GLU A 513 22.17 -30.30 5.97
C GLU A 513 23.42 -29.47 6.30
N TYR A 514 23.23 -28.27 6.87
CA TYR A 514 24.35 -27.40 7.25
C TYR A 514 25.13 -27.98 8.43
N PHE A 515 24.43 -28.70 9.31
CA PHE A 515 24.99 -29.39 10.47
C PHE A 515 25.31 -30.86 10.22
N ALA A 516 25.39 -31.31 8.96
CA ALA A 516 25.63 -32.71 8.61
C ALA A 516 26.96 -33.29 9.15
N SER A 517 27.94 -32.44 9.47
CA SER A 517 29.17 -32.85 10.19
C SER A 517 28.90 -33.36 11.61
N CYS A 518 27.72 -33.08 12.16
CA CYS A 518 27.27 -33.55 13.46
C CYS A 518 25.91 -34.25 13.38
N PRO A 519 25.88 -35.56 13.06
CA PRO A 519 24.64 -36.29 12.79
C PRO A 519 23.61 -36.24 13.92
N THR A 520 24.07 -36.27 15.18
CA THR A 520 23.19 -36.17 16.35
C THR A 520 22.45 -34.84 16.39
N LEU A 521 23.16 -33.73 16.19
CA LEU A 521 22.56 -32.40 16.17
C LEU A 521 21.69 -32.18 14.93
N ALA A 522 22.16 -32.63 13.75
CA ALA A 522 21.39 -32.53 12.52
C ALA A 522 20.02 -33.22 12.65
N LYS A 523 19.97 -34.40 13.27
CA LYS A 523 18.72 -35.12 13.53
C LYS A 523 17.80 -34.36 14.47
N ARG A 524 18.32 -33.79 15.56
CA ARG A 524 17.52 -32.99 16.52
C ARG A 524 16.92 -31.72 15.87
N ILE A 525 17.66 -31.13 14.93
CA ILE A 525 17.15 -30.02 14.10
C ILE A 525 16.05 -30.50 13.15
N GLU A 526 16.24 -31.65 12.49
CA GLU A 526 15.24 -32.26 11.60
C GLU A 526 13.95 -32.65 12.33
N ASP A 527 14.08 -33.17 13.56
CA ASP A 527 12.98 -33.55 14.45
C ASP A 527 12.24 -32.32 15.04
N GLY A 528 12.71 -31.10 14.78
CA GLY A 528 12.06 -29.86 15.22
C GLY A 528 12.19 -29.56 16.71
N GLU A 529 13.25 -30.06 17.37
CA GLU A 529 13.45 -29.86 18.83
C GLU A 529 13.72 -28.41 19.25
N PHE A 530 14.01 -27.52 18.31
CA PHE A 530 14.46 -26.15 18.58
C PHE A 530 13.52 -25.12 17.94
N ALA A 531 13.09 -24.13 18.71
CA ALA A 531 12.37 -22.96 18.20
C ALA A 531 13.34 -21.92 17.59
N SER A 532 12.80 -20.89 16.94
CA SER A 532 13.57 -19.76 16.40
C SER A 532 14.03 -18.75 17.46
N THR A 533 13.94 -19.07 18.75
CA THR A 533 14.30 -18.16 19.85
C THR A 533 15.81 -18.08 20.05
N LEU A 534 16.33 -16.95 20.54
CA LEU A 534 17.76 -16.80 20.84
C LEU A 534 18.29 -17.92 21.75
N GLU A 535 17.51 -18.31 22.76
CA GLU A 535 17.89 -19.35 23.70
C GLU A 535 18.12 -20.69 23.00
N ASP A 536 17.20 -21.10 22.14
CA ASP A 536 17.32 -22.36 21.40
C ASP A 536 18.40 -22.31 20.32
N GLN A 537 18.60 -21.16 19.67
CA GLN A 537 19.71 -21.00 18.73
C GLN A 537 21.08 -21.07 19.44
N ILE A 538 21.18 -20.55 20.67
CA ILE A 538 22.38 -20.74 21.52
C ILE A 538 22.53 -22.21 21.91
N LYS A 539 21.45 -22.93 22.23
CA LYS A 539 21.52 -24.38 22.52
C LYS A 539 22.07 -25.17 21.32
N ILE A 540 21.64 -24.85 20.10
CA ILE A 540 22.20 -25.46 18.88
C ILE A 540 23.71 -25.18 18.79
N ALA A 541 24.13 -23.92 18.97
CA ALA A 541 25.55 -23.55 18.87
C ALA A 541 26.41 -24.23 19.94
N LYS A 542 25.91 -24.35 21.18
CA LYS A 542 26.57 -25.08 22.27
C LYS A 542 26.67 -26.57 21.98
N ALA A 543 25.56 -27.19 21.58
CA ALA A 543 25.58 -28.60 21.19
C ALA A 543 26.61 -28.86 20.09
N TYR A 544 26.73 -27.96 19.11
CA TYR A 544 27.78 -28.08 18.10
C TYR A 544 29.19 -27.99 18.70
N SER A 545 29.45 -26.94 19.48
CA SER A 545 30.77 -26.69 20.08
C SER A 545 31.21 -27.79 21.06
N GLU A 546 30.28 -28.47 21.72
CA GLU A 546 30.58 -29.41 22.81
C GLU A 546 30.53 -30.87 22.34
N GLU A 547 29.60 -31.21 21.45
CA GLU A 547 29.30 -32.59 21.05
C GLU A 547 29.92 -32.98 19.69
N CYS A 548 30.32 -32.01 18.88
CA CYS A 548 30.75 -32.23 17.50
C CYS A 548 32.25 -31.91 17.34
N LYS A 549 33.10 -32.93 17.57
CA LYS A 549 34.56 -32.87 17.34
C LYS A 549 34.96 -33.49 16.01
#